data_AF-A0A3Q7FKF0-F1
#
_entry.id   AF-A0A3Q7FKF0-F1
#
_cell.length_a   1.000
_cell.length_b   1.000
_cell.length_c   1.000
_cell.angle_alpha   90.00
_cell.angle_beta   90.00
_cell.angle_gamma   90.00
#
_symmetry.space_group_name_H-M   'P 1'
#
loop_
_entity.id
_entity.type
_entity.pdbx_description
1 polymer ?
#
loop_
_entity_poly.entity_id
_entity_poly.type
_entity_poly.pdbx_seq_one_letter_code
_entity_poly.pdbx_strand_id
1 'polypeptide(L)'
;MESNYKSWIDGFAPLVISGDMDSVAFQEFSRTLFNVRQDISLSVFRTIFTFDLRYFLCRVTVPCHIIQSSKDLAVPVAVSEYIHRNLSGRSIVKVISTEGHLPQLSAPEYY
;
A
#
# COMPACT_ATOMS: atom_id res chain seq x y z
N MET A 1 -16.17 1.78 -8.77
CA MET A 1 -15.11 1.96 -9.78
C MET A 1 -15.66 1.89 -11.20
N GLU A 2 -16.35 0.81 -11.59
CA GLU A 2 -16.92 0.67 -12.95
C GLU A 2 -18.04 1.64 -13.27
N SER A 3 -19.00 1.80 -12.35
CA SER A 3 -20.18 2.66 -12.53
C SER A 3 -19.90 4.14 -12.26
N ASN A 4 -19.01 4.44 -11.32
CA ASN A 4 -18.61 5.79 -10.97
C ASN A 4 -17.17 5.78 -10.41
N TYR A 5 -16.23 6.30 -11.19
CA TYR A 5 -14.81 6.33 -10.84
C TYR A 5 -14.49 7.42 -9.83
N LYS A 6 -15.11 8.60 -9.96
CA LYS A 6 -14.89 9.74 -9.06
C LYS A 6 -15.33 9.41 -7.64
N SER A 7 -16.57 8.97 -7.45
CA SER A 7 -17.07 8.61 -6.12
C SER A 7 -16.32 7.42 -5.52
N TRP A 8 -15.76 6.55 -6.36
CA TRP A 8 -14.89 5.47 -5.88
C TRP A 8 -13.56 6.01 -5.36
N ILE A 9 -12.91 6.96 -6.05
CA ILE A 9 -11.70 7.62 -5.55
C ILE A 9 -12.00 8.31 -4.22
N ASP A 10 -13.08 9.08 -4.15
CA ASP A 10 -13.45 9.85 -2.95
C ASP A 10 -13.65 8.94 -1.71
N GLY A 11 -14.13 7.71 -1.91
CA GLY A 11 -14.28 6.72 -0.84
C GLY A 11 -13.04 5.85 -0.59
N PHE A 12 -12.19 5.64 -1.60
CA PHE A 12 -11.00 4.78 -1.50
C PHE A 12 -9.78 5.53 -0.95
N ALA A 13 -9.58 6.79 -1.34
CA ALA A 13 -8.45 7.60 -0.90
C ALA A 13 -8.32 7.72 0.63
N PRO A 14 -9.41 7.93 1.41
CA PRO A 14 -9.32 8.00 2.86
C PRO A 14 -8.87 6.67 3.49
N LEU A 15 -9.28 5.54 2.90
CA LEU A 15 -8.93 4.20 3.40
C LEU A 15 -7.45 3.88 3.19
N VAL A 16 -6.83 4.47 2.17
CA VAL A 16 -5.43 4.21 1.80
C VAL A 16 -4.49 5.14 2.56
N ILE A 17 -4.77 6.45 2.59
CA ILE A 17 -3.90 7.41 3.27
C ILE A 17 -4.06 7.35 4.79
N SER A 18 -5.29 7.10 5.26
CA SER A 18 -5.70 7.25 6.67
C SER A 18 -5.43 8.64 7.26
N GLY A 19 -6.07 8.97 8.37
CA GLY A 19 -5.91 10.28 9.01
C GLY A 19 -6.73 11.41 8.36
N ASP A 20 -6.17 12.61 8.33
CA ASP A 20 -6.89 13.84 7.95
C ASP A 20 -7.14 13.94 6.44
N MET A 21 -8.42 14.07 6.05
CA MET A 21 -8.84 14.23 4.65
C MET A 21 -8.46 15.60 4.07
N ASP A 22 -8.13 16.58 4.91
CA ASP A 22 -7.63 17.89 4.47
C ASP A 22 -6.09 17.91 4.34
N SER A 23 -5.42 16.79 4.64
CA SER A 23 -3.96 16.70 4.55
C SER A 23 -3.44 16.82 3.12
N VAL A 24 -2.23 17.35 2.99
CA VAL A 24 -1.51 17.43 1.69
C VAL A 24 -1.32 16.04 1.09
N ALA A 25 -1.05 15.02 1.92
CA ALA A 25 -0.90 13.64 1.46
C ALA A 25 -2.18 13.10 0.81
N PHE A 26 -3.34 13.39 1.41
CA PHE A 26 -4.64 13.01 0.84
C PHE A 26 -4.91 13.71 -0.49
N GLN A 27 -4.68 15.02 -0.55
CA GLN A 27 -4.90 15.82 -1.76
C GLN A 27 -4.00 15.35 -2.90
N GLU A 28 -2.72 15.09 -2.62
CA GLU A 28 -1.77 14.58 -3.62
C GLU A 28 -2.12 13.17 -4.09
N PHE A 29 -2.50 12.27 -3.19
CA PHE A 29 -2.94 10.93 -3.58
C PHE A 29 -4.19 10.97 -4.46
N SER A 30 -5.18 11.76 -4.08
CA SER A 30 -6.41 11.95 -4.87
C SER A 30 -6.09 12.54 -6.24
N ARG A 31 -5.25 13.59 -6.30
CA ARG A 31 -4.81 14.23 -7.55
C ARG A 31 -4.14 13.22 -8.49
N THR A 32 -3.27 12.35 -7.98
CA THR A 32 -2.60 11.33 -8.80
C THR A 32 -3.56 10.25 -9.30
N LEU A 33 -4.50 9.79 -8.48
CA LEU A 33 -5.54 8.83 -8.89
C LEU A 33 -6.47 9.39 -9.97
N PHE A 34 -6.84 10.67 -9.88
CA PHE A 34 -7.66 11.34 -10.89
C PHE A 34 -6.94 11.48 -12.25
N ASN A 35 -5.60 11.48 -12.26
CA ASN A 35 -4.81 11.55 -13.50
C ASN A 35 -4.69 10.21 -14.23
N VAL A 36 -5.18 9.11 -13.63
CA VAL A 36 -5.21 7.79 -14.30
C VAL A 36 -6.54 7.62 -15.01
N ARG A 37 -6.49 7.24 -16.30
CA ARG A 37 -7.70 6.88 -17.05
C ARG A 37 -8.46 5.75 -16.33
N GLN A 38 -9.77 5.87 -16.24
CA GLN A 38 -10.63 4.93 -15.50
C GLN A 38 -10.48 3.47 -15.94
N ASP A 39 -10.39 3.21 -17.24
CA ASP A 39 -10.24 1.85 -17.80
C ASP A 39 -8.91 1.20 -17.40
N ILE A 40 -7.82 1.99 -17.42
CA ILE A 40 -6.50 1.57 -16.98
C ILE A 40 -6.51 1.32 -15.46
N SER A 41 -7.07 2.25 -14.69
CA SER A 41 -7.17 2.14 -13.23
C SER A 41 -7.92 0.86 -12.83
N LEU A 42 -9.05 0.58 -13.48
CA LEU A 42 -9.84 -0.63 -13.24
C LEU A 42 -9.05 -1.91 -13.57
N SER A 43 -8.36 -1.94 -14.70
CA SER A 43 -7.55 -3.10 -15.11
C SER A 43 -6.43 -3.37 -14.10
N VAL A 44 -5.71 -2.32 -13.68
CA VAL A 44 -4.62 -2.42 -12.70
C VAL A 44 -5.16 -2.84 -11.33
N PHE A 45 -6.29 -2.26 -10.88
CA PHE A 45 -6.90 -2.61 -9.60
C PHE A 45 -7.32 -4.08 -9.57
N ARG A 46 -8.02 -4.55 -10.60
CA ARG A 46 -8.37 -5.98 -10.73
C ARG A 46 -7.14 -6.87 -10.70
N THR A 47 -6.07 -6.47 -11.38
CA THR A 47 -4.80 -7.21 -11.35
C THR A 47 -4.25 -7.27 -9.92
N ILE A 48 -4.08 -6.13 -9.24
CA ILE A 48 -3.54 -6.07 -7.88
C ILE A 48 -4.33 -6.98 -6.91
N PHE A 49 -5.66 -6.92 -6.96
CA PHE A 49 -6.52 -7.67 -6.03
C PHE A 49 -6.70 -9.15 -6.39
N THR A 50 -6.28 -9.59 -7.58
CA THR A 50 -6.34 -11.01 -7.99
C THR A 50 -4.97 -11.67 -8.06
N PHE A 51 -3.89 -10.90 -7.89
CA PHE A 51 -2.53 -11.40 -8.05
C PHE A 51 -1.98 -11.99 -6.75
N ASP A 52 -1.53 -13.25 -6.81
CA ASP A 52 -0.91 -13.95 -5.69
C ASP A 52 0.57 -14.19 -5.96
N LEU A 53 1.43 -13.55 -5.17
CA LEU A 53 2.89 -13.65 -5.28
C LEU A 53 3.55 -14.51 -4.21
N ARG A 54 2.78 -15.16 -3.33
CA ARG A 54 3.32 -15.88 -2.16
C ARG A 54 4.32 -16.98 -2.56
N TYR A 55 4.06 -17.67 -3.67
CA TYR A 55 4.91 -18.75 -4.16
C TYR A 55 6.28 -18.29 -4.69
N PHE A 56 6.48 -16.99 -4.89
CA PHE A 56 7.77 -16.43 -5.31
C PHE A 56 8.68 -16.06 -4.15
N LEU A 57 8.17 -15.90 -2.93
CA LEU A 57 8.97 -15.43 -1.79
C LEU A 57 10.18 -16.34 -1.54
N CYS A 58 10.00 -17.66 -1.63
CA CYS A 58 11.07 -18.63 -1.47
C CYS A 58 12.15 -18.58 -2.58
N ARG A 59 11.91 -17.86 -3.68
CA ARG A 59 12.87 -17.68 -4.77
C ARG A 59 13.71 -16.41 -4.61
N VAL A 60 13.34 -15.53 -3.67
CA VAL A 60 14.06 -14.27 -3.42
C VAL A 60 15.22 -14.55 -2.47
N THR A 61 16.45 -14.41 -2.98
CA THR A 61 17.70 -14.68 -2.24
C THR A 61 18.49 -13.43 -1.87
N VAL A 62 18.17 -12.29 -2.50
CA VAL A 62 18.78 -11.00 -2.17
C VAL A 62 18.36 -10.54 -0.77
N PRO A 63 19.21 -9.80 -0.03
CA PRO A 63 18.82 -9.25 1.26
C PRO A 63 17.61 -8.31 1.14
N CYS A 64 16.63 -8.44 2.04
CA CYS A 64 15.42 -7.61 2.04
C CYS A 64 15.21 -6.85 3.36
N HIS A 65 14.89 -5.56 3.28
CA HIS A 65 14.42 -4.78 4.42
C HIS A 65 12.91 -4.59 4.27
N ILE A 66 12.13 -5.11 5.21
CA ILE A 66 10.67 -5.09 5.18
C ILE A 66 10.23 -3.99 6.14
N ILE A 67 9.67 -2.90 5.62
CA ILE A 67 9.22 -1.74 6.40
C ILE A 67 7.71 -1.60 6.21
N GLN A 68 6.96 -1.43 7.30
CA GLN A 68 5.50 -1.36 7.26
C GLN A 68 4.94 -0.46 8.37
N SER A 69 3.87 0.28 8.08
CA SER A 69 3.05 1.00 9.07
C SER A 69 2.40 0.04 10.07
N SER A 70 2.36 0.42 11.35
CA SER A 70 1.70 -0.37 12.39
C SER A 70 0.18 -0.44 12.22
N LYS A 71 -0.41 0.55 11.52
CA LYS A 71 -1.83 0.61 11.19
C LYS A 71 -2.03 0.85 9.70
N ASP A 72 -2.16 -0.22 8.94
CA ASP A 72 -2.46 -0.17 7.51
C ASP A 72 -3.66 -1.08 7.22
N LEU A 73 -4.72 -0.51 6.63
CA LEU A 73 -5.95 -1.24 6.32
C LEU A 73 -5.72 -2.31 5.24
N ALA A 74 -4.83 -2.06 4.30
CA ALA A 74 -4.52 -2.98 3.20
C ALA A 74 -3.52 -4.06 3.61
N VAL A 75 -2.63 -3.76 4.56
CA VAL A 75 -1.54 -4.64 4.97
C VAL A 75 -1.56 -4.85 6.49
N PRO A 76 -2.11 -5.96 6.99
CA PRO A 76 -1.98 -6.32 8.40
C PRO A 76 -0.52 -6.52 8.80
N VAL A 77 -0.14 -6.19 10.05
CA VAL A 77 1.26 -6.32 10.54
C VAL A 77 1.82 -7.73 10.34
N ALA A 78 0.97 -8.76 10.48
CA ALA A 78 1.35 -10.16 10.27
C ALA A 78 1.87 -10.46 8.85
N VAL A 79 1.56 -9.62 7.86
CA VAL A 79 2.09 -9.77 6.49
C VAL A 79 3.60 -9.55 6.45
N SER A 80 4.13 -8.57 7.18
CA SER A 80 5.58 -8.33 7.25
C SER A 80 6.32 -9.54 7.81
N GLU A 81 5.78 -10.16 8.86
CA GLU A 81 6.31 -11.40 9.43
C GLU A 81 6.18 -12.58 8.46
N TYR A 82 5.05 -12.70 7.76
CA TYR A 82 4.86 -13.73 6.76
C TYR A 82 5.92 -13.62 5.66
N ILE A 83 6.17 -12.42 5.13
CA ILE A 83 7.20 -12.19 4.12
C ILE A 83 8.57 -12.57 4.69
N HIS A 84 8.93 -12.05 5.86
CA HIS A 84 10.21 -12.33 6.53
C HIS A 84 10.50 -13.83 6.66
N ARG A 85 9.48 -14.62 7.06
CA ARG A 85 9.61 -16.08 7.26
C ARG A 85 9.68 -16.87 5.96
N ASN A 86 9.15 -16.35 4.84
CA ASN A 86 9.03 -17.07 3.58
C ASN A 86 10.09 -16.66 2.53
N LEU A 87 10.89 -15.62 2.81
CA LEU A 87 12.05 -15.27 1.98
C LEU A 87 13.19 -16.28 2.21
N SER A 88 13.90 -16.64 1.14
CA SER A 88 15.11 -17.48 1.24
C SER A 88 16.38 -16.67 1.52
N GLY A 89 16.36 -15.37 1.22
CA GLY A 89 17.43 -14.43 1.54
C GLY A 89 17.39 -13.91 2.98
N ARG A 90 18.48 -13.26 3.40
CA ARG A 90 18.50 -12.53 4.69
C ARG A 90 17.43 -11.44 4.67
N SER A 91 16.71 -11.27 5.77
CA SER A 91 15.78 -10.15 5.87
C SER A 91 15.67 -9.60 7.29
N ILE A 92 15.25 -8.34 7.38
CA ILE A 92 14.90 -7.67 8.64
C ILE A 92 13.52 -7.04 8.50
N VAL A 93 12.79 -6.94 9.62
CA VAL A 93 11.49 -6.29 9.69
C VAL A 93 11.58 -5.05 10.57
N LYS A 94 11.04 -3.93 10.11
CA LYS A 94 10.84 -2.71 10.88
C LYS A 94 9.39 -2.27 10.76
N VAL A 95 8.63 -2.43 11.84
CA VAL A 95 7.28 -1.85 11.94
C VAL A 95 7.42 -0.43 12.48
N ILE A 96 6.97 0.56 11.73
CA ILE A 96 7.00 1.97 12.12
C ILE A 96 5.64 2.38 12.71
N SER A 97 5.65 3.25 13.71
CA SER A 97 4.45 3.69 14.43
C SER A 97 3.66 4.75 13.65
N THR A 98 3.28 4.40 12.43
CA THR A 98 2.54 5.25 11.48
C THR A 98 1.20 4.62 11.09
N GLU A 99 0.33 5.44 10.54
CA GLU A 99 -0.98 5.03 10.04
C GLU A 99 -1.08 5.30 8.53
N GLY A 100 -1.76 4.41 7.82
CA GLY A 100 -1.94 4.48 6.38
C GLY A 100 -0.91 3.68 5.57
N HIS A 101 -1.23 3.53 4.29
CA HIS A 101 -0.50 2.74 3.32
C HIS A 101 0.65 3.50 2.63
N LEU A 102 0.67 4.83 2.74
CA LEU A 102 1.72 5.69 2.19
C LEU A 102 2.42 6.53 3.27
N PRO A 103 3.01 5.90 4.30
CA PRO A 103 3.66 6.61 5.41
C PRO A 103 4.82 7.51 4.94
N GLN A 104 5.48 7.19 3.83
CA GLN A 104 6.52 8.05 3.24
C GLN A 104 5.99 9.40 2.75
N LEU A 105 4.68 9.53 2.54
CA LEU A 105 4.01 10.76 2.13
C LEU A 105 3.26 11.41 3.30
N SER A 106 2.56 10.61 4.12
CA SER A 106 1.73 11.11 5.21
C SER A 106 2.48 11.35 6.52
N ALA A 107 3.60 10.66 6.74
CA ALA A 107 4.41 10.74 7.96
C ALA A 107 5.92 10.64 7.66
N PRO A 108 6.47 11.53 6.80
CA PRO A 108 7.85 11.47 6.32
C PRO A 108 8.91 11.59 7.44
N GLU A 109 8.56 12.15 8.58
CA GLU A 109 9.44 12.34 9.75
C GLU A 109 9.89 11.03 10.43
N TYR A 110 9.29 9.89 10.08
CA TYR A 110 9.67 8.56 10.58
C TYR A 110 10.81 7.89 9.80
N TYR A 111 11.35 8.57 8.77
CA TYR A 111 12.40 8.08 7.87
C TYR A 111 13.73 8.82 8.05
#